data_AF-A0A9R1J6I1-F1
#
_entry.id   AF-A0A9R1J6I1-F1
#
_cell.length_a   1.000
_cell.length_b   1.000
_cell.length_c   1.000
_cell.angle_alpha   90.00
_cell.angle_beta   90.00
_cell.angle_gamma   90.00
#
_symmetry.space_group_name_H-M   'P 1'
#
loop_
_entity.id
_entity.type
_entity.pdbx_description
1 polymer ?
#
loop_
_entity_poly.entity_id
_entity_poly.type
_entity_poly.pdbx_seq_one_letter_code
_entity_poly.pdbx_strand_id
1 'polypeptide(L)'
;MDMFRGSLDAAAAAAATIGRSDKVAGILNKRLDDDLGEIVLEIHSSDESTVHPANVVLIQALAISRASNTIYPYSDLVDWWVSRLEKDAELVRQGEQGGKYIFLLNNTFDVLQMVRRQRASSASDQLASRLGSVIEGYKRSYLDECWAPLNRLNLEEFTAQFLATCECQMTWKVTAELRYQLRREIVDLIVPSYEVSLSALRGLNGPMVGNKKQKKYTGEQLEEEIRGLFEG
;
A
#
# COMPACT_ATOMS: atom_id res chain seq x y z
N MET A 1 -16.02 14.63 -44.65
CA MET A 1 -16.00 13.39 -43.82
C MET A 1 -14.58 13.06 -43.32
N ASP A 2 -13.66 14.03 -43.24
CA ASP A 2 -12.23 13.74 -42.95
C ASP A 2 -11.76 14.02 -41.51
N MET A 3 -12.56 14.72 -40.68
CA MET A 3 -12.16 15.06 -39.31
C MET A 3 -12.17 13.88 -38.33
N PHE A 4 -12.96 12.84 -38.57
CA PHE A 4 -13.03 11.66 -37.69
C PHE A 4 -11.89 10.66 -37.92
N ARG A 5 -11.28 10.65 -39.11
CA ARG A 5 -10.22 9.71 -39.47
C ARG A 5 -8.89 10.05 -38.77
N GLY A 6 -8.54 11.35 -38.71
CA GLY A 6 -7.32 11.81 -38.04
C GLY A 6 -7.28 11.57 -36.53
N SER A 7 -8.44 11.56 -35.86
CA SER A 7 -8.52 11.27 -34.41
C SER A 7 -8.35 9.78 -34.09
N LEU A 8 -8.76 8.89 -34.99
CA LEU A 8 -8.62 7.44 -34.83
C LEU A 8 -7.17 6.99 -35.07
N ASP A 9 -6.50 7.58 -36.08
CA ASP A 9 -5.11 7.28 -36.40
C ASP A 9 -4.15 7.74 -35.28
N ALA A 10 -4.44 8.88 -34.63
CA ALA A 10 -3.68 9.36 -33.47
C ALA A 10 -3.84 8.45 -32.24
N ALA A 11 -5.06 7.98 -31.97
CA ALA A 11 -5.33 7.04 -30.87
C ALA A 11 -4.67 5.67 -31.11
N ALA A 12 -4.69 5.18 -32.35
CA ALA A 12 -4.02 3.94 -32.73
C ALA A 12 -2.48 4.05 -32.64
N ALA A 13 -1.92 5.20 -33.04
CA ALA A 13 -0.48 5.47 -32.89
C ALA A 13 -0.07 5.58 -31.41
N ALA A 14 -0.90 6.22 -30.57
CA ALA A 14 -0.69 6.27 -29.13
C ALA A 14 -0.76 4.87 -28.50
N ALA A 15 -1.78 4.07 -28.83
CA ALA A 15 -1.92 2.69 -28.35
C ALA A 15 -0.77 1.78 -28.82
N ALA A 16 -0.30 1.93 -30.06
CA ALA A 16 0.84 1.18 -30.59
C ALA A 16 2.16 1.59 -29.92
N THR A 17 2.31 2.88 -29.59
CA THR A 17 3.47 3.39 -28.85
C THR A 17 3.47 2.90 -27.41
N ILE A 18 2.30 2.90 -26.75
CA ILE A 18 2.10 2.34 -25.42
C ILE A 18 2.42 0.83 -25.42
N GLY A 19 1.83 0.06 -26.34
CA GLY A 19 2.11 -1.38 -26.44
C GLY A 19 3.57 -1.72 -26.78
N ARG A 20 4.28 -0.83 -27.48
CA ARG A 20 5.73 -0.97 -27.73
C ARG A 20 6.54 -0.62 -26.47
N SER A 21 6.12 0.38 -25.70
CA SER A 21 6.72 0.75 -24.42
C SER A 21 6.57 -0.38 -23.39
N ASP A 22 5.38 -0.97 -23.28
CA ASP A 22 5.10 -2.08 -22.36
C ASP A 22 5.94 -3.31 -22.71
N LYS A 23 6.12 -3.59 -24.00
CA LYS A 23 6.98 -4.69 -24.46
C LYS A 23 8.46 -4.45 -24.13
N VAL A 24 8.95 -3.21 -24.26
CA VAL A 24 10.33 -2.85 -23.91
C VAL A 24 10.54 -2.92 -22.39
N ALA A 25 9.60 -2.40 -21.60
CA ALA A 25 9.60 -2.51 -20.15
C ALA A 25 9.60 -3.99 -19.70
N GLY A 26 8.81 -4.84 -20.35
CA GLY A 26 8.81 -6.28 -20.07
C GLY A 26 10.15 -6.98 -20.35
N ILE A 27 10.86 -6.60 -21.41
CA ILE A 27 12.20 -7.14 -21.72
C ILE A 27 13.22 -6.68 -20.70
N LEU A 28 13.19 -5.39 -20.31
CA LEU A 28 14.08 -4.83 -19.30
C LEU A 28 13.84 -5.46 -17.94
N ASN A 29 12.58 -5.58 -17.51
CA ASN A 29 12.22 -6.24 -16.26
C ASN A 29 12.66 -7.71 -16.23
N LYS A 30 12.54 -8.43 -17.35
CA LYS A 30 13.03 -9.80 -17.43
C LYS A 30 14.55 -9.88 -17.25
N ARG A 31 15.29 -8.99 -17.92
CA ARG A 31 16.75 -8.94 -17.77
C ARG A 31 17.18 -8.56 -16.35
N LEU A 32 16.49 -7.61 -15.73
CA LEU A 32 16.73 -7.23 -14.34
C LEU A 32 16.33 -8.36 -13.38
N ASP A 33 15.26 -9.11 -13.65
CA ASP A 33 14.91 -10.31 -12.89
C ASP A 33 16.01 -11.39 -13.02
N ASP A 34 16.57 -11.60 -14.20
CA ASP A 34 17.67 -12.54 -14.41
C ASP A 34 18.96 -12.08 -13.68
N ASP A 35 19.34 -10.80 -13.82
CA ASP A 35 20.60 -10.26 -13.28
C ASP A 35 20.55 -9.98 -11.76
N LEU A 36 19.45 -9.39 -11.27
CA LEU A 36 19.29 -8.94 -9.87
C LEU A 36 18.44 -9.89 -9.04
N GLY A 37 17.54 -10.65 -9.66
CA GLY A 37 16.70 -11.62 -8.95
C GLY A 37 17.51 -12.78 -8.37
N GLU A 38 18.59 -13.21 -9.04
CA GLU A 38 19.53 -14.20 -8.50
C GLU A 38 20.19 -13.70 -7.21
N ILE A 39 20.64 -12.44 -7.19
CA ILE A 39 21.22 -11.79 -6.00
C ILE A 39 20.21 -11.71 -4.85
N VAL A 40 18.94 -11.41 -5.15
CA VAL A 40 17.86 -11.37 -4.15
C VAL A 40 17.64 -12.76 -3.51
N LEU A 41 17.71 -13.84 -4.29
CA LEU A 41 17.56 -15.21 -3.78
C LEU A 41 18.74 -15.65 -2.90
N GLU A 42 19.95 -15.15 -3.16
CA GLU A 42 21.13 -15.43 -2.34
C GLU A 42 21.10 -14.75 -0.96
N ILE A 43 20.41 -13.61 -0.85
CA ILE A 43 20.22 -12.93 0.43
C ILE A 43 19.13 -13.68 1.20
N HIS A 44 19.55 -14.57 2.12
CA HIS A 44 18.63 -15.31 3.00
C HIS A 44 17.58 -14.38 3.63
N SER A 45 16.32 -14.50 3.20
CA SER A 45 15.19 -13.92 3.92
C SER A 45 15.02 -14.71 5.21
N SER A 46 15.43 -14.14 6.35
CA SER A 46 14.96 -14.70 7.61
C SER A 46 13.46 -14.41 7.72
N ASP A 47 12.68 -15.38 8.19
CA ASP A 47 11.23 -15.22 8.45
C ASP A 47 10.93 -14.07 9.43
N GLU A 48 11.98 -13.52 10.06
CA GLU A 48 11.93 -12.45 11.06
C GLU A 48 12.25 -11.06 10.50
N SER A 49 12.86 -10.96 9.30
CA SER A 49 13.21 -9.68 8.69
C SER A 49 11.99 -9.06 8.02
N THR A 50 11.46 -7.99 8.62
CA THR A 50 10.42 -7.14 8.02
C THR A 50 10.88 -6.39 6.76
N VAL A 51 12.18 -6.44 6.45
CA VAL A 51 12.81 -5.77 5.31
C VAL A 51 13.14 -6.80 4.23
N HIS A 52 12.59 -6.57 3.03
CA HIS A 52 12.75 -7.43 1.88
C HIS A 52 14.14 -7.26 1.24
N PRO A 53 14.83 -8.35 0.86
CA PRO A 53 16.17 -8.27 0.28
C PRO A 53 16.28 -7.38 -0.97
N ALA A 54 15.22 -7.27 -1.77
CA ALA A 54 15.19 -6.39 -2.93
C ALA A 54 15.42 -4.90 -2.57
N ASN A 55 15.11 -4.47 -1.33
CA ASN A 55 15.40 -3.11 -0.87
C ASN A 55 16.91 -2.86 -0.83
N VAL A 56 17.69 -3.83 -0.34
CA VAL A 56 19.15 -3.74 -0.27
C VAL A 56 19.74 -3.67 -1.68
N VAL A 57 19.26 -4.52 -2.58
CA VAL A 57 19.70 -4.55 -3.97
C VAL A 57 19.41 -3.22 -4.68
N LEU A 58 18.21 -2.66 -4.50
CA LEU A 58 17.88 -1.34 -5.05
C LEU A 58 18.83 -0.25 -4.51
N ILE A 59 19.06 -0.19 -3.21
CA ILE A 59 19.92 0.83 -2.60
C ILE A 59 21.36 0.70 -3.09
N GLN A 60 21.88 -0.52 -3.22
CA GLN A 60 23.21 -0.76 -3.78
C GLN A 60 23.29 -0.36 -5.26
N ALA A 61 22.31 -0.73 -6.07
CA ALA A 61 22.25 -0.35 -7.49
C ALA A 61 22.19 1.18 -7.68
N LEU A 62 21.44 1.87 -6.81
CA LEU A 62 21.38 3.34 -6.79
C LEU A 62 22.72 3.96 -6.39
N ALA A 63 23.43 3.38 -5.41
CA ALA A 63 24.74 3.85 -4.99
C ALA A 63 25.79 3.69 -6.10
N ILE A 64 25.80 2.53 -6.77
CA ILE A 64 26.68 2.26 -7.91
C ILE A 64 26.39 3.24 -9.04
N SER A 65 25.12 3.40 -9.43
CA SER A 65 24.72 4.28 -10.53
C SER A 65 25.18 5.73 -10.33
N ARG A 66 25.18 6.21 -9.08
CA ARG A 66 25.74 7.53 -8.74
C ARG A 66 27.27 7.58 -8.84
N ALA A 67 27.96 6.51 -8.44
CA ALA A 67 29.41 6.46 -8.46
C ALA A 67 29.98 6.35 -9.88
N SER A 68 29.29 5.64 -10.79
CA SER A 68 29.76 5.37 -12.14
C SER A 68 29.30 6.38 -13.20
N ASN A 69 28.49 7.39 -12.85
CA ASN A 69 27.81 8.29 -13.81
C ASN A 69 27.08 7.53 -14.94
N THR A 70 26.77 6.26 -14.72
CA THR A 70 26.10 5.41 -15.71
C THR A 70 24.63 5.76 -15.74
N ILE A 71 24.11 5.95 -16.96
CA ILE A 71 22.70 6.19 -17.25
C ILE A 71 21.96 4.84 -17.17
N TYR A 72 21.97 4.17 -16.02
CA TYR A 72 20.88 3.23 -15.78
C TYR A 72 19.65 4.08 -15.50
N PRO A 73 18.52 3.90 -16.22
CA PRO A 73 17.36 4.74 -15.97
C PRO A 73 16.90 4.48 -14.53
N TYR A 74 17.07 5.48 -13.66
CA TYR A 74 16.59 5.45 -12.27
C TYR A 74 15.11 5.05 -12.21
N SER A 75 14.36 5.33 -13.27
CA SER A 75 12.97 4.90 -13.36
C SER A 75 12.84 3.39 -13.40
N ASP A 76 13.54 2.73 -14.32
CA ASP A 76 13.39 1.30 -14.62
C ASP A 76 13.81 0.42 -13.44
N LEU A 77 14.85 0.81 -12.70
CA LEU A 77 15.27 0.07 -11.49
C LEU A 77 14.21 0.12 -10.39
N VAL A 78 13.55 1.26 -10.23
CA VAL A 78 12.47 1.41 -9.26
C VAL A 78 11.22 0.70 -9.74
N ASP A 79 10.89 0.75 -11.03
CA ASP A 79 9.78 0.00 -11.63
C ASP A 79 9.96 -1.51 -11.45
N TRP A 80 11.17 -2.02 -11.69
CA TRP A 80 11.52 -3.41 -11.43
C TRP A 80 11.37 -3.76 -9.95
N TRP A 81 11.93 -2.95 -9.04
CA TRP A 81 11.86 -3.21 -7.61
C TRP A 81 10.40 -3.17 -7.10
N VAL A 82 9.58 -2.22 -7.55
CA VAL A 82 8.15 -2.16 -7.24
C VAL A 82 7.46 -3.43 -7.74
N SER A 83 7.66 -3.81 -9.00
CA SER A 83 7.04 -5.00 -9.58
C SER A 83 7.46 -6.28 -8.84
N ARG A 84 8.71 -6.35 -8.40
CA ARG A 84 9.22 -7.47 -7.62
C ARG A 84 8.54 -7.55 -6.26
N LEU A 85 8.48 -6.44 -5.53
CA LEU A 85 7.79 -6.38 -4.25
C LEU A 85 6.31 -6.74 -4.38
N GLU A 86 5.62 -6.29 -5.43
CA GLU A 86 4.21 -6.62 -5.66
C GLU A 86 4.00 -8.11 -5.92
N LYS A 87 4.87 -8.75 -6.73
CA LYS A 87 4.84 -10.21 -6.94
C LYS A 87 5.04 -10.95 -5.62
N ASP A 88 6.05 -10.56 -4.84
CA ASP A 88 6.38 -11.22 -3.59
C ASP A 88 5.32 -10.94 -2.50
N ALA A 89 4.65 -9.77 -2.54
CA ALA A 89 3.55 -9.42 -1.65
C ALA A 89 2.31 -10.31 -1.84
N GLU A 90 2.07 -10.85 -3.03
CA GLU A 90 1.00 -11.83 -3.28
C GLU A 90 1.34 -13.23 -2.70
N LEU A 91 2.61 -13.48 -2.38
CA LEU A 91 3.07 -14.70 -1.73
C LEU A 91 3.13 -14.55 -0.20
N VAL A 92 3.39 -13.32 0.27
CA VAL A 92 3.45 -12.98 1.68
C VAL A 92 2.04 -12.79 2.23
N ARG A 93 1.72 -13.45 3.35
CA ARG A 93 0.44 -13.31 4.07
C ARG A 93 -0.79 -13.64 3.21
N GLN A 94 -0.65 -14.70 2.40
CA GLN A 94 -1.75 -15.21 1.56
C GLN A 94 -3.01 -15.47 2.39
N GLY A 95 -4.13 -14.90 1.93
CA GLY A 95 -5.44 -15.04 2.58
C GLY A 95 -5.74 -13.99 3.65
N GLU A 96 -4.77 -13.17 4.05
CA GLU A 96 -5.01 -12.05 4.97
C GLU A 96 -5.36 -10.78 4.20
N GLN A 97 -6.62 -10.34 4.32
CA GLN A 97 -7.13 -9.15 3.64
C GLN A 97 -6.28 -7.91 3.97
N GLY A 98 -5.69 -7.30 2.95
CA GLY A 98 -4.76 -6.18 3.08
C GLY A 98 -3.36 -6.46 3.63
N GLY A 99 -3.02 -7.71 3.96
CA GLY A 99 -1.69 -8.09 4.46
C GLY A 99 -0.57 -7.71 3.48
N LYS A 100 -0.83 -7.88 2.18
CA LYS A 100 0.08 -7.50 1.09
C LYS A 100 0.42 -6.02 1.09
N TYR A 101 -0.54 -5.12 1.36
CA TYR A 101 -0.25 -3.69 1.37
C TYR A 101 0.60 -3.29 2.57
N ILE A 102 0.43 -3.94 3.72
CA ILE A 102 1.28 -3.69 4.89
C ILE A 102 2.72 -4.10 4.60
N PHE A 103 2.92 -5.24 3.94
CA PHE A 103 4.23 -5.64 3.45
C PHE A 103 4.82 -4.59 2.48
N LEU A 104 4.05 -4.16 1.48
CA LEU A 104 4.48 -3.16 0.50
C LEU A 104 4.80 -1.81 1.15
N LEU A 105 3.99 -1.37 2.11
CA LEU A 105 4.15 -0.11 2.80
C LEU A 105 5.41 -0.11 3.67
N ASN A 106 5.63 -1.15 4.47
CA ASN A 106 6.84 -1.25 5.30
C ASN A 106 8.11 -1.19 4.45
N ASN A 107 8.13 -1.95 3.35
CA ASN A 107 9.29 -2.02 2.47
C ASN A 107 9.53 -0.72 1.71
N THR A 108 8.47 -0.10 1.18
CA THR A 108 8.60 1.18 0.48
C THR A 108 9.00 2.31 1.42
N PHE A 109 8.46 2.29 2.63
CA PHE A 109 8.81 3.28 3.65
C PHE A 109 10.25 3.13 4.12
N ASP A 110 10.75 1.90 4.28
CA ASP A 110 12.15 1.63 4.62
C ASP A 110 13.10 2.20 3.54
N VAL A 111 12.84 1.91 2.26
CA VAL A 111 13.62 2.47 1.15
C VAL A 111 13.56 4.00 1.13
N LEU A 112 12.39 4.60 1.36
CA LEU A 112 12.26 6.06 1.46
C LEU A 112 13.14 6.64 2.58
N GLN A 113 13.18 6.01 3.75
CA GLN A 113 14.05 6.43 4.85
C GLN A 113 15.53 6.27 4.50
N MET A 114 15.91 5.18 3.83
CA MET A 114 17.27 4.99 3.34
C MET A 114 17.68 6.05 2.31
N VAL A 115 16.79 6.41 1.38
CA VAL A 115 17.03 7.47 0.38
C VAL A 115 17.16 8.83 1.04
N ARG A 116 16.31 9.17 2.02
CA ARG A 116 16.37 10.44 2.77
C ARG A 116 17.66 10.60 3.58
N ARG A 117 18.26 9.49 4.03
CA ARG A 117 19.55 9.50 4.74
C ARG A 117 20.75 9.73 3.82
N GLN A 118 20.58 9.58 2.50
CA GLN A 118 21.65 9.84 1.54
C GLN A 118 21.81 11.34 1.29
N ARG A 119 22.99 11.76 0.81
CA ARG A 119 23.31 13.17 0.56
C ARG A 119 22.26 13.80 -0.38
N ALA A 120 21.73 14.96 0.03
CA ALA A 120 20.73 15.69 -0.75
C ALA A 120 21.21 15.93 -2.18
N SER A 121 20.41 15.48 -3.14
CA SER A 121 20.62 15.60 -4.58
C SER A 121 19.27 15.69 -5.28
N SER A 122 19.19 16.33 -6.45
CA SER A 122 17.95 16.37 -7.23
C SER A 122 17.41 14.97 -7.57
N ALA A 123 18.31 14.00 -7.77
CA ALA A 123 17.95 12.60 -8.00
C ALA A 123 17.35 11.93 -6.75
N SER A 124 17.87 12.20 -5.55
CA SER A 124 17.29 11.68 -4.31
C SER A 124 15.91 12.28 -4.03
N ASP A 125 15.72 13.56 -4.36
CA ASP A 125 14.44 14.26 -4.15
C ASP A 125 13.35 13.73 -5.10
N GLN A 126 13.70 13.51 -6.37
CA GLN A 126 12.80 12.89 -7.35
C GLN A 126 12.42 11.47 -6.94
N LEU A 127 13.39 10.67 -6.48
CA LEU A 127 13.14 9.32 -6.00
C LEU A 127 12.26 9.33 -4.74
N ALA A 128 12.54 10.19 -3.77
CA ALA A 128 11.75 10.32 -2.55
C ALA A 128 10.30 10.75 -2.86
N SER A 129 10.12 11.68 -3.80
CA SER A 129 8.80 12.09 -4.29
C SER A 129 8.04 10.93 -4.93
N ARG A 130 8.72 10.16 -5.80
CA ARG A 130 8.14 8.97 -6.42
C ARG A 130 7.73 7.91 -5.41
N LEU A 131 8.62 7.59 -4.45
CA LEU A 131 8.33 6.64 -3.38
C LEU A 131 7.16 7.12 -2.50
N GLY A 132 7.08 8.43 -2.24
CA GLY A 132 5.93 9.04 -1.55
C GLY A 132 4.62 8.77 -2.29
N SER A 133 4.58 8.96 -3.60
CA SER A 133 3.40 8.64 -4.42
C SER A 133 3.02 7.15 -4.38
N VAL A 134 4.01 6.25 -4.39
CA VAL A 134 3.78 4.80 -4.26
C VAL A 134 3.20 4.45 -2.89
N ILE A 135 3.74 5.02 -1.79
CA ILE A 135 3.23 4.85 -0.43
C ILE A 135 1.77 5.30 -0.33
N GLU A 136 1.45 6.48 -0.85
CA GLU A 136 0.07 6.99 -0.84
C GLU A 136 -0.87 6.12 -1.69
N GLY A 137 -0.38 5.54 -2.78
CA GLY A 137 -1.09 4.52 -3.56
C GLY A 137 -1.45 3.30 -2.71
N TYR A 138 -0.46 2.69 -2.06
CA TYR A 138 -0.67 1.50 -1.23
C TYR A 138 -1.51 1.76 0.01
N LYS A 139 -1.38 2.94 0.65
CA LYS A 139 -2.26 3.35 1.75
C LYS A 139 -3.72 3.41 1.29
N ARG A 140 -3.98 4.05 0.15
CA ARG A 140 -5.33 4.13 -0.41
C ARG A 140 -5.89 2.74 -0.69
N SER A 141 -5.14 1.88 -1.39
CA SER A 141 -5.57 0.51 -1.67
C SER A 141 -5.83 -0.30 -0.41
N TYR A 142 -5.01 -0.14 0.62
CA TYR A 142 -5.23 -0.77 1.92
C TYR A 142 -6.52 -0.30 2.59
N LEU A 143 -6.77 1.01 2.64
CA LEU A 143 -7.99 1.56 3.22
C LEU A 143 -9.24 1.14 2.42
N ASP A 144 -9.16 1.19 1.09
CA ASP A 144 -10.26 0.80 0.20
C ASP A 144 -10.61 -0.68 0.31
N GLU A 145 -9.61 -1.54 0.50
CA GLU A 145 -9.82 -2.98 0.63
C GLU A 145 -10.26 -3.37 2.05
N CYS A 146 -9.65 -2.83 3.09
CA CYS A 146 -9.85 -3.30 4.47
C CYS A 146 -10.94 -2.54 5.23
N TRP A 147 -11.04 -1.23 5.02
CA TRP A 147 -11.78 -0.34 5.93
C TRP A 147 -12.99 0.32 5.28
N ALA A 148 -12.88 0.75 4.02
CA ALA A 148 -13.98 1.37 3.29
C ALA A 148 -15.24 0.50 3.17
N PRO A 149 -15.17 -0.85 3.05
CA PRO A 149 -16.36 -1.69 2.97
C PRO A 149 -17.23 -1.64 4.23
N LEU A 150 -16.64 -1.41 5.42
CA LEU A 150 -17.37 -1.36 6.68
C LEU A 150 -18.42 -0.25 6.69
N ASN A 151 -18.17 0.86 6.02
CA ASN A 151 -19.09 2.01 5.95
C ASN A 151 -20.40 1.70 5.21
N ARG A 152 -20.50 0.54 4.54
CA ARG A 152 -21.70 0.10 3.81
C ARG A 152 -22.51 -0.94 4.57
N LEU A 153 -22.04 -1.37 5.74
CA LEU A 153 -22.68 -2.42 6.53
C LEU A 153 -23.73 -1.85 7.49
N ASN A 154 -24.68 -2.69 7.90
CA ASN A 154 -25.53 -2.35 9.03
C ASN A 154 -24.73 -2.41 10.35
N LEU A 155 -25.27 -1.86 11.44
CA LEU A 155 -24.53 -1.71 12.70
C LEU A 155 -24.01 -3.04 13.29
N GLU A 156 -24.76 -4.13 13.11
CA GLU A 156 -24.39 -5.44 13.62
C GLU A 156 -23.26 -6.05 12.80
N GLU A 157 -23.41 -6.06 11.47
CA GLU A 157 -22.38 -6.51 10.54
C GLU A 157 -21.10 -5.69 10.67
N PHE A 158 -21.22 -4.36 10.79
CA PHE A 158 -20.12 -3.45 11.04
C PHE A 158 -19.35 -3.87 12.28
N THR A 159 -20.04 -4.07 13.41
CA THR A 159 -19.38 -4.34 14.70
C THR A 159 -18.61 -5.66 14.65
N ALA A 160 -19.21 -6.70 14.06
CA ALA A 160 -18.56 -8.00 13.91
C ALA A 160 -17.32 -7.91 13.00
N GLN A 161 -17.46 -7.25 11.83
CA GLN A 161 -16.37 -7.17 10.87
C GLN A 161 -15.25 -6.23 11.32
N PHE A 162 -15.58 -5.14 12.04
CA PHE A 162 -14.62 -4.23 12.66
C PHE A 162 -13.73 -4.98 13.66
N LEU A 163 -14.34 -5.70 14.61
CA LEU A 163 -13.58 -6.44 15.62
C LEU A 163 -12.72 -7.54 14.99
N ALA A 164 -13.25 -8.30 14.03
CA ALA A 164 -12.47 -9.31 13.32
C ALA A 164 -11.26 -8.69 12.57
N THR A 165 -11.45 -7.51 11.97
CA THR A 165 -10.37 -6.77 11.32
C THR A 165 -9.33 -6.31 12.34
N CYS A 166 -9.76 -5.77 13.49
CA CYS A 166 -8.86 -5.35 14.55
C CYS A 166 -8.04 -6.52 15.15
N GLU A 167 -8.70 -7.64 15.46
CA GLU A 167 -8.06 -8.84 16.01
C GLU A 167 -7.03 -9.42 15.04
N CYS A 168 -7.32 -9.41 13.73
CA CYS A 168 -6.36 -9.81 12.72
C CYS A 168 -5.15 -8.87 12.72
N GLN A 169 -5.40 -7.56 12.65
CA GLN A 169 -4.38 -6.57 12.34
C GLN A 169 -3.57 -6.07 13.54
N MET A 170 -3.98 -6.35 14.78
CA MET A 170 -3.22 -6.01 15.98
C MET A 170 -1.83 -6.67 16.03
N THR A 171 -1.69 -7.86 15.43
CA THR A 171 -0.45 -8.65 15.43
C THR A 171 0.53 -8.27 14.34
N TRP A 172 0.17 -7.29 13.50
CA TRP A 172 0.95 -6.96 12.32
C TRP A 172 2.05 -5.97 12.66
N LYS A 173 3.27 -6.20 12.18
CA LYS A 173 4.39 -5.27 12.38
C LYS A 173 4.31 -4.11 11.39
N VAL A 174 4.28 -2.87 11.89
CA VAL A 174 4.34 -1.65 11.06
C VAL A 174 5.31 -0.64 11.67
N THR A 175 6.12 0.01 10.85
CA THR A 175 7.04 1.05 11.32
C THR A 175 6.31 2.19 12.04
N ALA A 176 6.88 2.74 13.10
CA ALA A 176 6.18 3.62 14.03
C ALA A 176 5.52 4.86 13.38
N GLU A 177 6.21 5.50 12.43
CA GLU A 177 5.68 6.67 11.72
C GLU A 177 4.49 6.31 10.82
N LEU A 178 4.64 5.25 10.02
CA LEU A 178 3.58 4.73 9.16
C LEU A 178 2.38 4.25 9.97
N ARG A 179 2.63 3.57 11.09
CA ARG A 179 1.62 3.09 12.02
C ARG A 179 0.75 4.23 12.55
N TYR A 180 1.36 5.34 12.97
CA TYR A 180 0.63 6.52 13.42
C TYR A 180 -0.25 7.10 12.29
N GLN A 181 0.28 7.21 11.07
CA GLN A 181 -0.47 7.72 9.92
C GLN A 181 -1.67 6.83 9.56
N LEU A 182 -1.45 5.52 9.47
CA LEU A 182 -2.50 4.55 9.15
C LEU A 182 -3.62 4.57 10.20
N ARG A 183 -3.28 4.53 11.49
CA ARG A 183 -4.29 4.58 12.57
C ARG A 183 -5.14 5.85 12.47
N ARG A 184 -4.51 7.01 12.23
CA ARG A 184 -5.23 8.28 12.06
C ARG A 184 -6.19 8.21 10.87
N GLU A 185 -5.72 7.73 9.72
CA GLU A 185 -6.56 7.65 8.51
C GLU A 185 -7.70 6.63 8.64
N ILE A 186 -7.49 5.53 9.37
CA ILE A 186 -8.56 4.59 9.71
C ILE A 186 -9.60 5.25 10.61
N VAL A 187 -9.17 6.00 11.65
CA VAL A 187 -10.08 6.75 12.52
C VAL A 187 -10.90 7.75 11.70
N ASP A 188 -10.24 8.56 10.88
CA ASP A 188 -10.88 9.58 10.04
C ASP A 188 -11.91 8.99 9.06
N LEU A 189 -11.68 7.74 8.62
CA LEU A 189 -12.57 7.02 7.70
C LEU A 189 -13.76 6.36 8.41
N ILE A 190 -13.54 5.77 9.58
CA ILE A 190 -14.50 4.86 10.23
C ILE A 190 -15.38 5.57 11.24
N VAL A 191 -14.79 6.39 12.11
CA VAL A 191 -15.50 6.96 13.27
C VAL A 191 -16.66 7.87 12.82
N PRO A 192 -16.47 8.83 11.89
CA PRO A 192 -17.57 9.69 11.47
C PRO A 192 -18.73 8.91 10.83
N SER A 193 -18.44 7.90 10.01
CA SER A 193 -19.47 7.09 9.35
C SER A 193 -20.27 6.26 10.35
N TYR A 194 -19.60 5.70 11.36
CA TYR A 194 -20.24 4.95 12.42
C TYR A 194 -21.17 5.82 13.28
N GLU A 195 -20.73 7.02 13.66
CA GLU A 195 -21.53 7.94 14.48
C GLU A 195 -22.81 8.42 13.76
N VAL A 196 -22.72 8.68 12.45
CA VAL A 196 -23.89 9.00 11.63
C VAL A 196 -24.89 7.85 11.65
N SER A 197 -24.41 6.62 11.45
CA SER A 197 -25.25 5.41 11.43
C SER A 197 -25.90 5.14 12.79
N LEU A 198 -25.14 5.32 13.87
CA LEU A 198 -25.62 5.18 15.24
C LEU A 198 -26.69 6.22 15.59
N SER A 199 -26.50 7.46 15.13
CA SER A 199 -27.44 8.57 15.35
C SER A 199 -28.76 8.36 14.61
N ALA A 200 -28.71 7.90 13.35
CA ALA A 200 -29.91 7.56 12.57
C ALA A 200 -30.75 6.47 13.26
N LEU A 201 -30.10 5.44 13.80
CA LEU A 201 -30.75 4.38 14.58
C LEU A 201 -31.38 4.89 15.89
N ARG A 202 -30.81 5.91 16.52
CA ARG A 202 -31.39 6.52 17.73
C ARG A 202 -32.59 7.40 17.40
N GLY A 203 -32.56 8.12 16.27
CA GLY A 203 -33.68 8.95 15.82
C GLY A 203 -34.91 8.16 15.35
N LEU A 204 -34.72 6.92 14.88
CA LEU A 204 -35.80 6.03 14.42
C LEU A 204 -36.49 5.25 15.55
N ASN A 205 -35.85 5.11 16.71
CA ASN A 205 -36.38 4.31 17.81
C ASN A 205 -37.09 5.19 18.86
N GLY A 206 -38.42 5.32 18.72
CA GLY A 206 -39.32 5.48 19.87
C GLY A 206 -39.20 4.28 20.83
N PRO A 207 -39.82 4.30 22.03
CA PRO A 207 -39.56 3.30 23.07
C PRO A 207 -40.04 1.92 22.59
N MET A 208 -39.12 1.10 22.08
CA MET A 208 -39.39 -0.28 21.73
C MET A 208 -38.66 -1.25 22.66
N VAL A 209 -39.51 -2.10 23.22
CA VAL A 209 -39.26 -3.22 24.11
C VAL A 209 -38.51 -4.32 23.36
N GLY A 210 -37.48 -4.85 24.03
CA GLY A 210 -36.94 -6.19 23.79
C GLY A 210 -36.17 -6.39 22.49
N ASN A 211 -34.84 -6.35 22.58
CA ASN A 211 -33.97 -7.37 21.97
C ASN A 211 -32.54 -7.22 22.50
N LYS A 212 -31.79 -8.32 22.45
CA LYS A 212 -30.47 -8.56 23.06
C LYS A 212 -29.62 -7.28 23.18
N LYS A 213 -29.09 -7.02 24.39
CA LYS A 213 -28.16 -5.92 24.68
C LYS A 213 -26.88 -6.10 23.84
N GLN A 214 -26.89 -5.69 22.58
CA GLN A 214 -25.68 -5.55 21.77
C GLN A 214 -24.85 -4.41 22.36
N LYS A 215 -23.54 -4.65 22.52
CA LYS A 215 -22.59 -3.63 22.93
C LYS A 215 -22.45 -2.64 21.78
N LYS A 216 -23.15 -1.52 21.87
CA LYS A 216 -22.97 -0.39 20.96
C LYS A 216 -21.70 0.34 21.39
N TYR A 217 -20.76 0.49 20.47
CA TYR A 217 -19.54 1.25 20.71
C TYR A 217 -19.83 2.76 20.63
N THR A 218 -19.05 3.57 21.31
CA THR A 218 -18.95 5.02 21.03
C THR A 218 -17.82 5.27 20.03
N GLY A 219 -17.78 6.45 19.40
CA GLY A 219 -16.65 6.85 18.55
C GLY A 219 -15.32 6.70 19.28
N GLU A 220 -15.24 7.21 20.51
CA GLU A 220 -14.07 7.07 21.39
C GLU A 220 -13.64 5.61 21.63
N GLN A 221 -14.59 4.69 21.76
CA GLN A 221 -14.25 3.28 21.94
C GLN A 221 -13.71 2.65 20.65
N LEU A 222 -14.23 3.05 19.48
CA LEU A 222 -13.65 2.60 18.21
C LEU A 222 -12.23 3.14 18.02
N GLU A 223 -11.98 4.40 18.40
CA GLU A 223 -10.64 4.97 18.36
C GLU A 223 -9.65 4.22 19.25
N GLU A 224 -10.08 3.77 20.44
CA GLU A 224 -9.24 3.00 21.35
C GLU A 224 -8.87 1.63 20.74
N GLU A 225 -9.83 0.94 20.12
CA GLU A 225 -9.55 -0.31 19.41
C GLU A 225 -8.59 -0.08 18.23
N ILE A 226 -8.78 1.01 17.46
CA ILE A 226 -7.88 1.37 16.35
C ILE A 226 -6.47 1.71 16.86
N ARG A 227 -6.35 2.27 18.06
CA ARG A 227 -5.06 2.55 18.71
C ARG A 227 -4.27 1.26 18.99
N GLY A 228 -4.95 0.12 19.17
CA GLY A 228 -4.31 -1.19 19.36
C GLY A 228 -3.78 -1.86 18.09
N LEU A 229 -4.07 -1.33 16.90
CA LEU A 229 -3.68 -1.96 15.63
C LEU A 229 -2.18 -1.90 15.39
N PHE A 230 -1.57 -2.95 14.85
CA PHE A 230 -0.15 -2.98 14.49
C PHE A 230 0.84 -2.88 15.68
N GLU A 231 0.58 -3.60 16.77
CA GLU A 231 1.46 -3.68 17.95
C GLU A 231 2.28 -4.99 18.01
N GLY A 232 2.24 -5.80 16.94
CA GLY A 232 2.98 -7.07 16.85
C GLY A 232 4.48 -6.94 16.68
#